data_AF-A0A0J6CEI0-F1
#
_entry.id   AF-A0A0J6CEI0-F1
#
_cell.length_a   1.000
_cell.length_b   1.000
_cell.length_c   1.000
_cell.angle_alpha   90.00
_cell.angle_beta   90.00
_cell.angle_gamma   90.00
#
_symmetry.space_group_name_H-M   'P 1'
#
loop_
_entity.id
_entity.type
_entity.pdbx_description
1 polymer ?
#
loop_
_entity_poly.entity_id
_entity_poly.type
_entity_poly.pdbx_seq_one_letter_code
_entity_poly.pdbx_strand_id
1 'polypeptide(L)'
;PTMLVDMLKKTDYDLRQLDGIEVPAAALTDYRADFQNPVPIIYQSGYLTIKDYDSEFNFFRLGYPNAEVEYGWLNFITPYYTSLSEANAPFYIGKFSQELRAGDVDAFMERLRAFFADIPYELNDRTEQHYQ
;
A
#
# COMPACT_ATOMS: atom_id res chain seq x y z
N PRO A 1 10.18 -10.77 -9.48
CA PRO A 1 8.73 -10.80 -9.16
C PRO A 1 8.37 -11.48 -7.83
N THR A 2 9.16 -12.43 -7.33
CA THR A 2 8.92 -13.13 -6.04
C THR A 2 9.43 -12.38 -4.81
N MET A 3 10.59 -11.71 -4.91
CA MET A 3 11.23 -11.07 -3.75
C MET A 3 10.37 -9.97 -3.09
N LEU A 4 9.71 -9.12 -3.88
CA LEU A 4 8.84 -8.05 -3.36
C LEU A 4 7.62 -8.63 -2.64
N VAL A 5 7.01 -9.69 -3.21
CA VAL A 5 5.89 -10.41 -2.60
C VAL A 5 6.31 -11.06 -1.28
N ASP A 6 7.45 -11.75 -1.27
CA ASP A 6 7.96 -12.44 -0.09
C ASP A 6 8.34 -11.46 1.03
N MET A 7 8.79 -10.26 0.67
CA MET A 7 9.07 -9.18 1.61
C MET A 7 7.77 -8.59 2.19
N LEU A 8 6.79 -8.27 1.34
CA LEU A 8 5.52 -7.69 1.78
C LEU A 8 4.73 -8.63 2.70
N LYS A 9 4.82 -9.94 2.49
CA LYS A 9 4.21 -10.94 3.39
C LYS A 9 4.86 -11.03 4.77
N LYS A 10 6.09 -10.54 4.92
CA LYS A 10 6.89 -10.65 6.16
C LYS A 10 7.00 -9.34 6.91
N THR A 11 6.49 -8.24 6.36
CA THR A 11 6.59 -6.91 6.93
C THR A 11 5.23 -6.47 7.50
N ASP A 12 5.23 -5.87 8.69
CA ASP A 12 4.05 -5.23 9.31
C ASP A 12 3.99 -3.74 8.92
N TYR A 13 4.62 -3.37 7.80
CA TYR A 13 4.75 -1.98 7.38
C TYR A 13 3.41 -1.46 6.83
N ASP A 14 3.00 -0.29 7.29
CA ASP A 14 1.78 0.37 6.82
C ASP A 14 1.98 0.97 5.42
N LEU A 15 1.65 0.20 4.39
CA LEU A 15 1.80 0.62 2.98
C LEU A 15 0.89 1.80 2.59
N ARG A 16 -0.08 2.19 3.42
CA ARG A 16 -0.92 3.37 3.17
C ARG A 16 -0.13 4.67 3.27
N GLN A 17 1.04 4.64 3.90
CA GLN A 17 1.90 5.79 4.12
C GLN A 17 2.98 5.97 3.04
N LEU A 18 2.92 5.21 1.94
CA LEU A 18 3.97 5.23 0.91
C LEU A 18 3.97 6.50 0.06
N ASP A 19 2.81 7.13 -0.15
CA ASP A 19 2.77 8.38 -0.92
C ASP A 19 3.09 9.57 -0.02
N GLY A 20 4.16 10.30 -0.37
CA GLY A 20 4.66 11.42 0.41
C GLY A 20 5.59 11.03 1.56
N ILE A 21 6.03 9.78 1.65
CA ILE A 21 6.95 9.33 2.70
C ILE A 21 8.29 10.06 2.62
N GLU A 22 8.83 10.44 3.78
CA GLU A 22 10.15 11.03 3.91
C GLU A 22 11.14 9.99 4.43
N VAL A 23 12.27 9.85 3.74
CA VAL A 23 13.34 8.92 4.13
C VAL A 23 14.71 9.60 4.09
N PRO A 24 15.64 9.25 4.99
CA PRO A 24 17.02 9.71 4.89
C PRO A 24 17.63 9.28 3.56
N ALA A 25 18.46 10.12 2.93
CA ALA A 25 19.12 9.76 1.66
C ALA A 25 19.92 8.46 1.73
N ALA A 26 20.53 8.19 2.90
CA ALA A 26 21.27 6.95 3.15
C ALA A 26 20.39 5.68 3.07
N ALA A 27 19.09 5.78 3.34
CA ALA A 27 18.16 4.66 3.30
C ALA A 27 17.96 4.11 1.89
N LEU A 28 18.14 4.93 0.85
CA LEU A 28 18.03 4.49 -0.55
C LEU A 28 19.33 3.88 -1.08
N THR A 29 20.45 4.16 -0.43
CA THR A 29 21.78 3.62 -0.78
C THR A 29 22.11 2.33 -0.03
N ASP A 30 21.45 2.05 1.09
CA ASP A 30 21.66 0.80 1.82
C ASP A 30 20.94 -0.34 1.11
N TYR A 31 21.72 -1.25 0.52
CA TYR A 31 21.25 -2.43 -0.19
C TYR A 31 20.84 -3.57 0.74
N ARG A 32 21.00 -3.43 2.06
CA ARG A 32 20.54 -4.43 3.00
C ARG A 32 19.01 -4.42 2.95
N ALA A 33 18.45 -5.44 2.31
CA ALA A 33 17.05 -5.77 2.40
C ALA A 33 16.72 -6.08 3.86
N ASP A 34 16.46 -5.04 4.65
CA ASP A 34 15.86 -5.18 5.95
C ASP A 34 14.35 -5.35 5.73
N PHE A 35 13.85 -6.54 6.06
CA PHE A 35 12.42 -6.84 5.96
C PHE A 35 11.56 -5.92 6.86
N GLN A 36 12.18 -5.20 7.82
CA GLN A 36 11.50 -4.20 8.64
C GLN A 36 11.19 -2.90 7.90
N ASN A 37 11.93 -2.56 6.84
CA ASN A 37 11.67 -1.38 6.02
C ASN A 37 11.63 -1.73 4.53
N PRO A 38 10.44 -1.90 3.93
CA PRO A 38 10.30 -2.28 2.53
C PRO A 38 10.57 -1.12 1.55
N VAL A 39 10.65 0.13 2.02
CA VAL A 39 10.69 1.34 1.19
C VAL A 39 11.85 1.33 0.18
N PRO A 40 13.11 1.00 0.54
CA PRO A 40 14.21 0.99 -0.42
C PRO A 40 13.98 -0.02 -1.56
N ILE A 41 13.40 -1.19 -1.25
CA ILE A 41 13.09 -2.22 -2.24
C ILE A 41 11.94 -1.80 -3.15
N ILE A 42 10.90 -1.16 -2.62
CA ILE A 42 9.78 -0.61 -3.40
C ILE A 42 10.29 0.48 -4.35
N TYR A 43 11.16 1.36 -3.87
CA TYR A 43 11.84 2.38 -4.67
C TYR A 43 12.69 1.77 -5.80
N GLN A 44 13.54 0.79 -5.49
CA GLN A 44 14.37 0.09 -6.50
C GLN A 44 13.53 -0.68 -7.52
N SER A 45 12.36 -1.15 -7.13
CA SER A 45 11.40 -1.83 -8.02
C SER A 45 10.68 -0.85 -8.96
N GLY A 46 10.86 0.46 -8.79
CA GLY A 46 10.28 1.50 -9.63
C GLY A 46 8.87 1.93 -9.25
N TYR A 47 8.32 1.42 -8.14
CA TYR A 47 6.99 1.83 -7.67
C TYR A 47 7.00 3.21 -7.01
N LEU A 48 8.12 3.61 -6.41
CA LEU A 48 8.32 4.94 -5.86
C LEU A 48 9.43 5.67 -6.61
N THR A 49 9.31 7.00 -6.67
CA THR A 49 10.34 7.89 -7.18
C THR A 49 10.54 9.07 -6.23
N ILE A 50 11.66 9.79 -6.40
CA ILE A 50 11.93 11.01 -5.64
C ILE A 50 10.98 12.10 -6.14
N LYS A 51 10.20 12.66 -5.22
CA LYS A 51 9.32 13.82 -5.45
C LYS A 51 9.96 15.11 -4.98
N ASP A 52 10.78 15.03 -3.94
CA ASP A 52 11.43 16.19 -3.35
C ASP A 52 12.73 15.81 -2.63
N TYR A 53 13.60 16.80 -2.41
CA TYR A 53 14.83 16.63 -1.65
C TYR A 53 15.03 17.79 -0.68
N ASP A 54 15.05 17.47 0.60
CA ASP A 54 15.43 18.40 1.66
C ASP A 54 16.96 18.33 1.87
N SER A 55 17.66 19.37 1.43
CA SER A 55 19.11 19.46 1.56
C SER A 55 19.60 19.82 2.96
N GLU A 56 18.74 20.39 3.81
CA GLU A 56 19.10 20.76 5.19
C GLU A 56 19.21 19.51 6.05
N PHE A 57 18.24 18.60 5.92
CA PHE A 57 18.20 17.35 6.68
C PHE A 57 18.75 16.15 5.91
N ASN A 58 19.01 16.29 4.60
CA ASN A 58 19.42 15.22 3.69
C ASN A 58 18.37 14.09 3.59
N PHE A 59 17.10 14.49 3.37
CA PHE A 59 15.95 13.61 3.24
C PHE A 59 15.36 13.67 1.83
N PHE A 60 14.89 12.53 1.33
CA PHE A 60 14.07 12.47 0.13
C PHE A 60 12.62 12.29 0.52
N ARG A 61 11.74 13.04 -0.13
CA ARG A 61 10.32 12.73 -0.17
C ARG A 61 10.04 11.84 -1.37
N LEU A 62 9.44 10.68 -1.14
CA LEU A 62 9.09 9.71 -2.18
C LEU A 62 7.58 9.72 -2.45
N GLY A 63 7.21 9.24 -3.63
CA GLY A 63 5.82 9.01 -4.00
C GLY A 63 5.72 8.29 -5.34
N TYR A 64 4.49 7.97 -5.77
CA TYR A 64 4.29 7.28 -7.05
C TYR A 64 4.70 8.17 -8.22
N PRO A 65 5.43 7.67 -9.23
CA PRO A 65 5.88 8.49 -10.35
C PRO A 65 4.71 9.07 -11.14
N ASN A 66 3.64 8.29 -11.33
CA ASN A 66 2.42 8.67 -12.02
C ASN A 66 1.25 7.76 -11.57
N ALA A 67 0.04 8.09 -12.04
CA ALA A 67 -1.17 7.34 -11.71
C ALA A 67 -1.15 5.88 -12.21
N GLU A 68 -0.52 5.59 -13.35
CA GLU A 68 -0.44 4.21 -13.87
C GLU A 68 0.33 3.31 -12.90
N VAL A 69 1.45 3.78 -12.37
CA VAL A 69 2.27 3.05 -11.41
C VAL A 69 1.57 2.92 -10.06
N GLU A 70 0.85 3.96 -9.63
CA GLU A 70 -0.01 3.91 -8.43
C GLU A 70 -1.10 2.85 -8.56
N TYR A 71 -1.86 2.84 -9.66
CA TYR A 71 -2.88 1.82 -9.92
C TYR A 71 -2.26 0.42 -10.06
N GLY A 72 -1.09 0.32 -10.70
CA GLY A 72 -0.33 -0.93 -10.79
C GLY A 72 0.06 -1.47 -9.41
N TRP A 73 0.54 -0.59 -8.52
CA TRP A 73 0.84 -0.94 -7.13
C TRP A 73 -0.40 -1.40 -6.38
N LEU A 74 -1.51 -0.66 -6.45
CA LEU A 74 -2.77 -1.03 -5.79
C LEU A 74 -3.26 -2.39 -6.26
N ASN A 75 -3.27 -2.64 -7.57
CA ASN A 75 -3.62 -3.94 -8.14
C ASN A 75 -2.70 -5.06 -7.65
N PHE A 76 -1.39 -4.78 -7.53
CA PHE A 76 -0.40 -5.73 -7.05
C PHE A 76 -0.59 -6.07 -5.57
N ILE A 77 -0.89 -5.09 -4.71
CA ILE A 77 -1.03 -5.34 -3.26
C ILE A 77 -2.42 -5.85 -2.86
N THR A 78 -3.48 -5.51 -3.60
CA THR A 78 -4.87 -5.84 -3.24
C THR A 78 -5.09 -7.32 -2.86
N PRO A 79 -4.55 -8.31 -3.59
CA PRO A 79 -4.72 -9.74 -3.26
C PRO A 79 -4.04 -10.17 -1.95
N TYR A 80 -3.11 -9.36 -1.42
CA TYR A 80 -2.44 -9.61 -0.14
C TYR A 80 -3.17 -8.97 1.05
N TYR A 81 -4.00 -7.96 0.81
CA TYR A 81 -4.75 -7.21 1.84
C TYR A 81 -6.26 -7.49 1.82
N THR A 82 -6.72 -8.30 0.86
CA THR A 82 -8.12 -8.65 0.68
C THR A 82 -8.22 -10.12 0.28
N SER A 83 -9.36 -10.75 0.54
CA SER A 83 -9.64 -12.11 0.06
C SER A 83 -9.93 -12.17 -1.45
N LEU A 84 -9.92 -11.03 -2.14
CA LEU A 84 -10.21 -10.98 -3.57
C LEU A 84 -9.09 -11.65 -4.34
N SER A 85 -9.47 -12.58 -5.22
CA SER A 85 -8.50 -13.21 -6.12
C SER A 85 -7.81 -12.20 -7.03
N GLU A 86 -6.54 -12.46 -7.37
CA GLU A 86 -5.73 -11.64 -8.29
C GLU A 86 -6.47 -11.28 -9.60
N ALA A 87 -7.30 -12.20 -10.11
CA ALA A 87 -8.08 -12.01 -11.34
C ALA A 87 -9.22 -10.99 -11.20
N ASN A 88 -9.71 -10.77 -9.98
CA ASN A 88 -10.88 -9.95 -9.71
C ASN A 88 -10.52 -8.55 -9.19
N ALA A 89 -9.41 -8.39 -8.48
CA ALA A 89 -9.03 -7.12 -7.83
C ALA A 89 -9.13 -5.86 -8.74
N PRO A 90 -8.60 -5.85 -9.98
CA PRO A 90 -8.69 -4.67 -10.85
C PRO A 90 -10.13 -4.31 -11.24
N PHE A 91 -10.99 -5.32 -11.41
CA PHE A 91 -12.40 -5.13 -11.72
C PHE A 91 -13.16 -4.50 -10.55
N TYR A 92 -12.83 -4.89 -9.32
CA TYR A 92 -13.43 -4.32 -8.12
C TYR A 92 -13.04 -2.86 -7.92
N ILE A 93 -11.77 -2.47 -8.14
CA ILE A 93 -11.30 -1.08 -8.04
C ILE A 93 -12.02 -0.19 -9.06
N GLY A 94 -12.13 -0.64 -10.31
CA GLY A 94 -12.83 0.09 -11.36
C GLY A 94 -14.32 0.30 -11.05
N LYS A 95 -15.01 -0.76 -10.61
CA LYS A 95 -16.43 -0.67 -10.21
C LYS A 95 -16.64 0.23 -9.00
N PHE A 96 -15.77 0.17 -8.00
CA PHE A 96 -15.80 1.06 -6.84
C PHE A 96 -15.80 2.53 -7.25
N SER A 97 -14.89 2.90 -8.15
CA SER A 97 -14.78 4.26 -8.67
C SER A 97 -16.02 4.67 -9.48
N GLN A 98 -16.58 3.75 -10.26
CA GLN A 98 -17.80 4.01 -11.04
C GLN A 98 -19.04 4.19 -10.17
N GLU A 99 -19.29 3.29 -9.22
CA GLU A 99 -20.43 3.32 -8.30
C GLU A 99 -20.40 4.61 -7.46
N LEU A 100 -19.22 4.99 -6.94
CA LEU A 100 -19.01 6.24 -6.22
C LEU A 100 -19.31 7.47 -7.10
N ARG A 101 -18.83 7.50 -8.35
CA ARG A 101 -19.07 8.63 -9.28
C ARG A 101 -20.53 8.70 -9.74
N ALA A 102 -21.20 7.57 -9.84
CA ALA A 102 -22.62 7.49 -10.22
C ALA A 102 -23.55 7.87 -9.06
N GLY A 103 -23.04 8.01 -7.83
CA GLY A 103 -23.85 8.25 -6.64
C GLY A 103 -24.66 7.02 -6.21
N ASP A 104 -24.30 5.83 -6.68
CA ASP A 104 -24.96 4.57 -6.32
C ASP A 104 -24.41 4.07 -4.99
N VAL A 105 -24.94 4.65 -3.90
CA VAL A 105 -24.50 4.40 -2.53
C VAL A 105 -24.73 2.93 -2.13
N ASP A 106 -25.83 2.32 -2.58
CA ASP A 106 -26.18 0.96 -2.19
C ASP A 106 -25.20 -0.05 -2.80
N ALA A 107 -24.92 0.06 -4.11
CA ALA A 107 -23.95 -0.79 -4.78
C ALA A 107 -22.53 -0.59 -4.23
N PHE A 108 -22.13 0.65 -3.98
CA PHE A 108 -20.85 0.99 -3.36
C PHE A 108 -20.71 0.34 -1.97
N MET A 109 -21.73 0.47 -1.11
CA MET A 109 -21.69 -0.07 0.25
C MET A 109 -21.73 -1.61 0.26
N GLU A 110 -22.44 -2.24 -0.68
CA GLU A 110 -22.42 -3.69 -0.83
C GLU A 110 -21.03 -4.20 -1.24
N ARG A 111 -20.38 -3.51 -2.19
CA ARG A 111 -19.03 -3.84 -2.62
C ARG A 111 -18.00 -3.59 -1.51
N LEU A 112 -18.16 -2.53 -0.73
CA LEU A 112 -17.35 -2.25 0.45
C LEU A 112 -17.50 -3.35 1.49
N ARG A 113 -18.72 -3.79 1.81
CA ARG A 113 -18.93 -4.92 2.70
C ARG A 113 -18.26 -6.20 2.17
N ALA A 114 -18.43 -6.53 0.89
CA ALA A 114 -17.79 -7.71 0.30
C ALA A 114 -16.26 -7.64 0.32
N PHE A 115 -15.69 -6.45 0.14
CA PHE A 115 -14.24 -6.21 0.22
C PHE A 115 -13.69 -6.42 1.64
N PHE A 116 -14.45 -6.04 2.67
CA PHE A 116 -14.04 -6.14 4.07
C PHE A 116 -14.51 -7.40 4.80
N ALA A 117 -15.49 -8.15 4.26
CA ALA A 117 -16.12 -9.29 4.94
C ALA A 117 -15.16 -10.44 5.29
N ASP A 118 -14.06 -10.58 4.55
CA ASP A 118 -13.06 -11.61 4.77
C ASP A 118 -11.72 -11.06 5.30
N ILE A 119 -11.65 -9.77 5.67
CA ILE A 119 -10.48 -9.28 6.42
C ILE A 119 -10.62 -9.87 7.83
N PRO A 120 -9.69 -10.74 8.28
CA PRO A 120 -9.76 -11.28 9.63
C PRO A 120 -9.77 -10.12 10.61
N TYR A 121 -10.69 -10.19 11.57
CA TYR A 121 -10.90 -9.20 12.63
C TYR A 121 -9.63 -8.93 13.50
N GLU A 122 -8.53 -9.65 13.24
CA GLU A 122 -7.25 -9.60 13.96
C GLU A 122 -6.40 -8.34 13.69
N LEU A 123 -6.76 -7.50 12.71
CA LEU A 123 -6.10 -6.21 12.50
C LEU A 123 -6.59 -5.09 13.45
N ASN A 124 -7.47 -5.40 14.40
CA ASN A 124 -7.96 -4.46 15.42
C ASN A 124 -7.34 -4.65 16.83
N ASP A 125 -6.48 -5.63 17.06
CA ASP A 125 -5.91 -5.90 18.39
C ASP A 125 -4.64 -5.08 18.68
N ARG A 126 -4.68 -3.78 18.43
CA ARG A 126 -3.76 -2.83 19.06
C ARG A 126 -4.56 -1.81 19.88
N THR A 127 -4.67 -2.17 21.17
CA THR A 127 -4.86 -1.32 22.36
C THR A 127 -6.26 -0.86 22.76
N GLU A 128 -7.10 -1.79 23.24
CA GLU A 128 -8.16 -1.51 24.23
C GLU A 128 -8.04 -2.40 25.49
N GLN A 129 -6.82 -2.61 26.01
CA GLN A 129 -6.62 -3.34 27.28
C GLN A 129 -5.83 -2.56 28.34
N HIS A 130 -6.01 -1.24 28.43
CA HIS A 130 -5.43 -0.42 29.52
C HIS A 130 -6.45 0.46 30.26
N TYR A 131 -7.67 -0.02 30.44
CA TYR A 131 -8.56 0.45 31.50
C TYR A 131 -9.13 -0.74 32.28
N GLN A 132 -8.32 -1.26 33.20
CA GLN A 132 -8.79 -1.90 34.43
C GLN A 132 -7.98 -1.37 35.60
#